data_AF-A0A2V7IKP9-F1
#
_entry.id   AF-A0A2V7IKP9-F1
#
_cell.length_a   1.000
_cell.length_b   1.000
_cell.length_c   1.000
_cell.angle_alpha   90.00
_cell.angle_beta   90.00
_cell.angle_gamma   90.00
#
_symmetry.space_group_name_H-M   'P 1'
#
loop_
_entity.id
_entity.type
_entity.pdbx_description
1 polymer ?
#
loop_
_entity_poly.entity_id
_entity_poly.type
_entity_poly.pdbx_seq_one_letter_code
_entity_poly.pdbx_strand_id
1 'polypeptide(L)'
;MAAGAATITATCEKMSGAAAATVAAPAPLPVASVSVSPAAPSLTVGATVQLAATPLDASGTPLSGRVVTWATSSAAVATVSGSGL
;
A
#
# COMPACT_ATOMS: atom_id res chain seq x y z
N MET A 1 3.80 -12.55 9.31
CA MET A 1 2.73 -13.33 9.97
C MET A 1 1.62 -13.49 8.96
N ALA A 2 1.20 -14.72 8.65
CA ALA A 2 0.25 -15.00 7.56
C ALA A 2 -1.16 -15.25 8.10
N ALA A 3 -2.20 -14.88 7.34
CA ALA A 3 -3.56 -15.33 7.59
C ALA A 3 -3.60 -16.86 7.54
N GLY A 4 -4.25 -17.47 8.52
CA GLY A 4 -4.34 -18.93 8.63
C GLY A 4 -5.44 -19.33 9.59
N ALA A 5 -6.13 -20.41 9.26
CA ALA A 5 -7.04 -21.07 10.19
C ALA A 5 -6.21 -22.03 11.06
N ALA A 6 -6.25 -21.85 12.37
CA ALA A 6 -5.66 -22.78 13.32
C ALA A 6 -6.80 -23.49 14.07
N THR A 7 -6.78 -24.82 14.07
CA THR A 7 -7.74 -25.61 14.88
C THR A 7 -7.04 -26.04 16.15
N ILE A 8 -7.57 -25.63 17.30
CA ILE A 8 -7.07 -26.03 18.61
C ILE A 8 -7.93 -27.19 19.08
N THR A 9 -7.32 -28.36 19.25
CA THR A 9 -8.00 -29.56 19.74
C THR A 9 -7.56 -29.82 21.18
N ALA A 10 -8.52 -29.85 22.10
CA ALA A 10 -8.31 -30.23 23.49
C ALA A 10 -8.90 -31.63 23.71
N THR A 11 -8.09 -32.57 24.15
CA THR A 11 -8.52 -33.94 24.45
C THR A 11 -8.34 -34.22 25.93
N CYS A 12 -9.42 -34.61 26.60
CA CYS A 12 -9.41 -35.10 27.98
C CYS A 12 -9.97 -36.52 27.97
N GLU A 13 -9.11 -37.49 28.29
CA GLU A 13 -9.44 -38.92 28.37
C GLU A 13 -10.11 -39.45 27.08
N LYS A 14 -11.45 -39.49 27.05
CA LYS A 14 -12.26 -40.00 25.93
C LYS A 14 -13.10 -38.92 25.24
N MET A 15 -13.01 -37.67 25.70
CA MET A 15 -13.71 -36.53 25.09
C MET A 15 -12.72 -35.57 24.43
N SER A 16 -13.07 -35.14 23.22
CA SER A 16 -12.34 -34.13 22.47
C SER A 16 -13.26 -32.95 22.17
N GLY A 17 -12.77 -31.74 22.45
CA GLY A 17 -13.37 -30.49 21.97
C GLY A 17 -12.42 -29.83 20.98
N ALA A 18 -12.93 -29.42 19.82
CA ALA A 18 -12.18 -28.64 18.85
C ALA A 18 -12.74 -27.22 18.78
N ALA A 19 -11.86 -26.21 18.83
CA ALA A 19 -12.19 -24.82 18.59
C ALA A 19 -11.42 -24.32 17.38
N ALA A 20 -12.13 -23.80 16.38
CA ALA A 20 -11.53 -23.18 15.22
C ALA A 20 -11.23 -21.71 15.54
N ALA A 21 -9.96 -21.31 15.47
CA ALA A 21 -9.52 -19.93 15.56
C ALA A 21 -9.11 -19.47 14.17
N THR A 22 -9.91 -18.58 13.57
CA THR A 22 -9.59 -17.96 12.29
C THR A 22 -8.81 -16.68 12.52
N VAL A 23 -7.55 -16.64 12.11
CA VAL A 23 -6.77 -15.39 12.06
C VAL A 23 -7.07 -14.71 10.72
N ALA A 24 -8.02 -13.78 10.74
CA ALA A 24 -8.25 -12.90 9.59
C ALA A 24 -7.06 -11.93 9.46
N ALA A 25 -6.38 -11.93 8.31
CA ALA A 25 -5.45 -10.84 8.02
C ALA A 25 -6.24 -9.52 7.98
N PRO A 26 -5.68 -8.41 8.47
CA PRO A 26 -6.27 -7.10 8.24
C PRO A 26 -6.42 -6.92 6.73
N ALA A 27 -7.65 -6.64 6.27
CA ALA A 27 -7.85 -6.23 4.88
C ALA A 27 -6.93 -5.04 4.60
N PRO A 28 -6.21 -5.00 3.46
CA PRO A 28 -5.31 -3.89 3.17
C PRO A 28 -6.12 -2.60 3.11
N LEU A 29 -5.88 -1.72 4.09
CA LEU A 29 -6.57 -0.45 4.28
C LEU A 29 -6.68 0.30 2.94
N PRO A 30 -7.88 0.61 2.44
CA PRO A 30 -8.02 1.29 1.15
C PRO A 30 -7.27 2.62 1.17
N VAL A 31 -6.62 2.96 0.04
CA VAL A 31 -6.00 4.28 -0.12
C VAL A 31 -7.12 5.31 -0.17
N ALA A 32 -7.13 6.25 0.76
CA ALA A 32 -8.12 7.33 0.78
C ALA A 32 -7.59 8.59 0.09
N SER A 33 -6.28 8.82 0.13
CA SER A 33 -5.64 9.98 -0.49
C SER A 33 -4.22 9.66 -0.96
N VAL A 34 -3.68 10.43 -1.89
CA VAL A 34 -2.28 10.33 -2.32
C VAL A 34 -1.67 11.72 -2.27
N SER A 35 -0.67 11.90 -1.41
CA SER A 35 0.09 13.15 -1.35
C SER A 35 1.31 13.06 -2.25
N VAL A 36 1.46 14.00 -3.17
CA VAL A 36 2.61 14.08 -4.09
C VAL A 36 3.45 15.30 -3.73
N SER A 37 4.75 15.09 -3.57
CA SER A 37 5.71 16.16 -3.32
C SER A 37 6.92 16.03 -4.26
N PRO A 38 7.37 17.13 -4.89
CA PRO A 38 6.78 18.47 -4.88
C PRO A 38 5.46 18.52 -5.68
N ALA A 39 4.48 19.29 -5.24
CA ALA A 39 3.19 19.40 -5.96
C ALA A 39 3.30 20.15 -7.30
N ALA A 40 4.25 21.08 -7.40
CA ALA A 40 4.52 21.85 -8.60
C ALA A 40 6.03 22.17 -8.70
N PRO A 41 6.88 21.20 -9.05
CA PRO A 41 8.28 21.47 -9.30
C PRO A 41 8.41 22.31 -10.57
N SER A 42 9.07 23.47 -10.47
CA SER A 42 9.47 24.24 -11.65
C SER A 42 10.72 23.59 -12.25
N LEU A 43 10.54 22.89 -13.37
CA LEU A 43 11.64 22.24 -14.09
C LEU A 43 12.11 23.11 -15.25
N THR A 44 13.42 23.29 -15.35
CA THR A 44 14.05 23.80 -16.57
C THR A 44 14.15 22.68 -17.61
N VAL A 45 14.14 23.05 -18.90
CA VAL A 45 14.25 22.08 -20.00
C VAL A 45 15.55 21.27 -19.83
N GLY A 46 15.40 19.93 -19.76
CA GLY A 46 16.50 18.99 -19.58
C GLY A 46 16.85 18.65 -18.12
N ALA A 47 16.18 19.26 -17.13
CA ALA A 47 16.32 18.86 -15.73
C ALA A 47 15.38 17.69 -15.39
N THR A 48 15.70 16.96 -14.33
CA THR A 48 14.89 15.88 -13.75
C THR A 48 14.58 16.21 -12.30
N VAL A 49 13.37 15.90 -11.84
CA VAL A 49 12.96 16.04 -10.43
C VAL A 49 12.50 14.69 -9.92
N GLN A 50 12.91 14.37 -8.71
CA GLN A 50 12.35 13.23 -8.00
C GLN A 50 11.00 13.63 -7.41
N LEU A 51 9.94 13.02 -7.91
CA LEU A 51 8.61 13.06 -7.32
C LEU A 51 8.48 11.92 -6.31
N ALA A 52 7.89 12.24 -5.15
CA ALA A 52 7.55 11.26 -4.12
C ALA A 52 6.03 11.28 -3.93
N ALA A 53 5.39 10.12 -4.14
CA ALA A 53 3.98 9.90 -3.87
C ALA A 53 3.83 9.04 -2.61
N THR A 54 3.14 9.58 -1.61
CA THR A 54 2.81 8.90 -0.36
C THR A 54 1.30 8.65 -0.34
N PRO A 55 0.84 7.42 -0.62
CA PRO A 55 -0.57 7.08 -0.42
C PRO A 55 -0.87 7.05 1.07
N LEU A 56 -1.99 7.63 1.48
CA LEU A 56 -2.48 7.69 2.85
C LEU A 56 -3.84 6.99 2.97
N ASP A 57 -4.10 6.39 4.12
CA ASP A 57 -5.42 5.86 4.47
C ASP A 57 -6.38 6.98 4.92
N ALA A 58 -7.63 6.60 5.23
CA ALA A 58 -8.66 7.54 5.69
C ALA A 58 -8.33 8.22 7.03
N SER A 59 -7.36 7.69 7.77
CA SER A 59 -6.86 8.23 9.04
C SER A 59 -5.59 9.06 8.87
N GLY A 60 -5.07 9.21 7.64
CA GLY A 60 -3.83 9.94 7.35
C GLY A 60 -2.55 9.13 7.58
N THR A 61 -2.65 7.81 7.72
CA THR A 61 -1.49 6.92 7.87
C THR A 61 -0.87 6.62 6.50
N PRO A 62 0.47 6.77 6.34
CA PRO A 62 1.13 6.39 5.10
C PRO A 62 1.04 4.88 4.85
N LEU A 63 0.52 4.52 3.68
CA LEU A 63 0.40 3.14 3.20
C LEU A 63 1.64 2.77 2.39
N SER A 64 2.33 1.71 2.79
CA SER A 64 3.47 1.13 2.07
C SER A 64 3.03 -0.10 1.26
N GLY A 65 3.78 -0.43 0.21
CA GLY A 65 3.45 -1.55 -0.69
C GLY A 65 2.32 -1.26 -1.70
N ARG A 66 1.94 0.01 -1.87
CA ARG A 66 1.00 0.45 -2.91
C ARG A 66 1.76 0.76 -4.20
N VAL A 67 1.27 0.26 -5.33
CA VAL A 67 1.83 0.60 -6.65
C VAL A 67 1.33 2.00 -7.03
N VAL A 68 2.26 2.93 -7.21
CA VAL A 68 1.97 4.27 -7.74
C VAL A 68 2.24 4.25 -9.24
N THR A 69 1.25 4.64 -10.04
CA THR A 69 1.41 4.80 -11.48
C THR A 69 1.48 6.28 -11.80
N TRP A 70 2.55 6.69 -12.47
CA TRP A 70 2.75 8.08 -12.90
C TRP A 70 2.31 8.24 -14.36
N ALA A 71 1.68 9.37 -14.66
CA ALA A 71 1.31 9.75 -16.02
C ALA A 71 1.56 11.24 -16.21
N THR A 72 1.95 11.62 -17.42
CA THR A 72 2.13 13.02 -17.83
C THR A 72 1.06 13.37 -18.85
N SER A 73 0.49 14.58 -18.74
CA SER A 73 -0.45 15.11 -19.74
C SER A 73 0.27 15.49 -21.04
N SER A 74 1.57 15.77 -20.97
CA SER A 74 2.35 16.22 -22.12
C SER A 74 3.77 15.64 -22.09
N ALA A 75 3.93 14.45 -22.68
CA ALA A 75 5.24 13.80 -22.83
C ALA A 75 6.23 14.61 -23.68
N ALA A 76 5.74 15.55 -24.50
CA ALA A 76 6.59 16.48 -25.26
C ALA A 76 7.18 17.60 -24.39
N VAL A 77 6.57 17.89 -23.23
CA VAL A 77 7.01 18.94 -22.30
C VAL A 77 7.75 18.33 -21.11
N ALA A 78 7.23 17.23 -20.55
CA ALA A 78 7.83 16.52 -19.43
C ALA A 78 7.48 15.04 -19.47
N THR A 79 8.49 14.19 -19.38
CA THR A 79 8.34 12.74 -19.18
C THR A 79 8.38 12.41 -17.70
N VAL A 80 7.63 11.39 -17.28
CA VAL A 80 7.71 10.85 -15.92
C VAL A 80 7.89 9.33 -15.99
N SER A 81 8.86 8.82 -15.26
CA SER A 81 9.19 7.40 -15.15
C SER A 81 8.31 6.74 -14.09
N GLY A 82 8.27 5.40 -14.09
CA GLY A 82 7.52 4.63 -13.07
C GLY A 82 7.98 4.88 -11.62
N SER A 83 9.19 5.41 -11.44
CA SER A 83 9.76 5.85 -10.15
C SER A 83 9.51 7.33 -9.83
N GLY A 84 8.73 8.05 -10.64
CA GLY A 84 8.50 9.49 -10.47
C GLY A 84 9.71 10.35 -10.84
N LEU A 85 10.41 9.97 -11.92
CA LEU A 85 11.61 10.68 -12.41
C LEU A 85 11.45 11.15 -13.86
#